data_AF-A0A954I251-F1
#
_entry.id   AF-A0A954I251-F1
#
_cell.length_a   1.000
_cell.length_b   1.000
_cell.length_c   1.000
_cell.angle_alpha   90.00
_cell.angle_beta   90.00
_cell.angle_gamma   90.00
#
_symmetry.space_group_name_H-M   'P 1'
#
loop_
_entity.id
_entity.type
_entity.pdbx_description
1 polymer ?
#
loop_
_entity_poly.entity_id
_entity_poly.type
_entity_poly.pdbx_seq_one_letter_code
_entity_poly.pdbx_strand_id
1 'polypeptide(L)'
;MVAKSLVEMRKAAEYADGSRERALAARLMAETFVLNGEPAKARAEFAGLSNASKYAGIAPLVIEAWRQLAAGDEAKAKAAIEEAFALKELLPKRGSEALDMSANLAASLAAIGRTDDAQALVQNREDPDAGEFTTLWRAAVDGGDYRFDQVVRRTSLQEQAHPQWAAVAQTLTAHERLTEAREWVLAAPDLVIRDNTAGVAAAQAARQLGAGDALNRQIEPLVAALEPAGQARVWSGVGQGLLERDDQAGARDAATKAAAALESISIGAPAVVPEMKELYELADQPNRGLPDPLPARTAALAAFDLFSLESRLGDHQAALPRVQLALQFLQSAAPSAKATGAIVAELDKSPTAVRNRFKETFQLNDAVIVSRFSKYQTQVRAWHEQALDRRDREVRLLSDVALAGASAEVWKAIRAAEESEDPGTSQVYFDTQLPSLLVDLADRQQAAGLRQEITDVLKAREISVSSSSTDQLRAFFSQPVDLNDLKSLIGRLTPYYQRPPQDRALVD
;
A
#
# COMPACT_ATOMS: atom_id res chain seq x y z
N MET A 1 -2.45 -1.49 39.99
CA MET A 1 -2.45 -0.32 39.08
C MET A 1 -3.65 -0.35 38.14
N VAL A 2 -3.92 -1.49 37.47
CA VAL A 2 -5.05 -1.71 36.53
C VAL A 2 -6.45 -1.37 37.09
N ALA A 3 -6.74 -1.69 38.35
CA ALA A 3 -8.06 -1.41 38.93
C ALA A 3 -8.35 0.11 39.09
N LYS A 4 -7.32 0.94 39.31
CA LYS A 4 -7.50 2.41 39.40
C LYS A 4 -7.68 3.04 38.01
N SER A 5 -6.97 2.55 36.99
CA SER A 5 -7.12 3.07 35.61
C SER A 5 -8.50 2.76 35.02
N LEU A 6 -9.05 1.57 35.30
CA LEU A 6 -10.40 1.20 34.85
C LEU A 6 -11.50 2.08 35.46
N VAL A 7 -11.37 2.42 36.75
CA VAL A 7 -12.33 3.32 37.43
C VAL A 7 -12.28 4.73 36.84
N GLU A 8 -11.09 5.25 36.50
CA GLU A 8 -10.95 6.57 35.89
C GLU A 8 -11.39 6.59 34.42
N MET A 9 -11.14 5.51 33.65
CA MET A 9 -11.67 5.36 32.29
C MET A 9 -13.21 5.32 32.29
N ARG A 10 -13.82 4.61 33.24
CA ARG A 10 -15.26 4.57 33.41
C ARG A 10 -15.84 5.94 33.75
N LYS A 11 -15.22 6.67 34.68
CA LYS A 11 -15.64 8.05 35.01
C LYS A 11 -15.53 8.95 33.77
N ALA A 12 -14.43 8.89 33.03
CA ALA A 12 -14.28 9.66 31.79
C ALA A 12 -15.37 9.32 30.75
N ALA A 13 -15.78 8.05 30.65
CA ALA A 13 -16.89 7.61 29.80
C ALA A 13 -18.26 8.15 30.26
N GLU A 14 -18.47 8.26 31.57
CA GLU A 14 -19.70 8.77 32.19
C GLU A 14 -19.81 10.30 32.06
N TYR A 15 -18.69 11.02 31.96
CA TYR A 15 -18.63 12.48 31.79
C TYR A 15 -18.56 12.96 30.33
N ALA A 16 -18.39 12.06 29.37
CA ALA A 16 -18.35 12.40 27.95
C ALA A 16 -19.75 12.64 27.37
N ASP A 17 -20.04 13.87 26.95
CA ASP A 17 -21.34 14.26 26.35
C ASP A 17 -21.53 13.72 24.91
N GLY A 18 -20.49 13.12 24.29
CA GLY A 18 -20.51 12.60 22.93
C GLY A 18 -20.69 11.08 22.82
N SER A 19 -21.52 10.62 21.87
CA SER A 19 -21.74 9.19 21.58
C SER A 19 -20.47 8.44 21.14
N ARG A 20 -19.53 9.13 20.46
CA ARG A 20 -18.25 8.57 19.99
C ARG A 20 -17.28 8.30 21.14
N GLU A 21 -17.14 9.25 22.06
CA GLU A 21 -16.26 9.15 23.23
C GLU A 21 -16.72 8.04 24.18
N ARG A 22 -18.02 7.94 24.40
CA ARG A 22 -18.62 6.85 25.18
C ARG A 22 -18.40 5.47 24.54
N ALA A 23 -18.55 5.36 23.22
CA ALA A 23 -18.31 4.10 22.50
C ALA A 23 -16.84 3.66 22.61
N LEU A 24 -15.91 4.60 22.43
CA LEU A 24 -14.47 4.35 22.59
C LEU A 24 -14.13 3.88 24.01
N ALA A 25 -14.65 4.56 25.03
CA ALA A 25 -14.37 4.19 26.41
C ALA A 25 -14.97 2.81 26.78
N ALA A 26 -16.20 2.52 26.35
CA ALA A 26 -16.81 1.20 26.51
C ALA A 26 -15.99 0.10 25.82
N ARG A 27 -15.49 0.36 24.61
CA ARG A 27 -14.58 -0.54 23.89
C ARG A 27 -13.32 -0.83 24.71
N LEU A 28 -12.59 0.20 25.13
CA LEU A 28 -11.33 0.03 25.87
C LEU A 28 -11.54 -0.73 27.20
N MET A 29 -12.64 -0.45 27.92
CA MET A 29 -12.99 -1.19 29.13
C MET A 29 -13.27 -2.66 28.84
N ALA A 30 -14.06 -2.94 27.81
CA ALA A 30 -14.40 -4.31 27.44
C ALA A 30 -13.20 -5.12 26.93
N GLU A 31 -12.32 -4.53 26.12
CA GLU A 31 -11.05 -5.14 25.71
C GLU A 31 -10.24 -5.52 26.96
N THR A 32 -10.15 -4.61 27.94
CA THR A 32 -9.47 -4.87 29.20
C THR A 32 -10.14 -5.99 30.01
N PHE A 33 -11.47 -6.06 30.06
CA PHE A 33 -12.19 -7.16 30.71
C PHE A 33 -11.94 -8.50 30.03
N VAL A 34 -11.97 -8.55 28.70
CA VAL A 34 -11.61 -9.76 27.95
C VAL A 34 -10.18 -10.16 28.26
N LEU A 35 -9.22 -9.22 28.28
CA LEU A 35 -7.81 -9.47 28.62
C LEU A 35 -7.63 -9.95 30.08
N ASN A 36 -8.52 -9.58 31.00
CA ASN A 36 -8.52 -10.07 32.38
C ASN A 36 -9.30 -11.39 32.57
N GLY A 37 -9.85 -11.99 31.52
CA GLY A 37 -10.62 -13.24 31.61
C GLY A 37 -12.04 -13.05 32.13
N GLU A 38 -12.61 -11.85 31.98
CA GLU A 38 -13.97 -11.49 32.43
C GLU A 38 -14.90 -11.15 31.24
N PRO A 39 -15.10 -12.04 30.26
CA PRO A 39 -15.83 -11.75 29.02
C PRO A 39 -17.32 -11.41 29.24
N ALA A 40 -17.91 -11.83 30.37
CA ALA A 40 -19.26 -11.43 30.76
C ALA A 40 -19.35 -9.93 31.09
N LYS A 41 -18.32 -9.35 31.72
CA LYS A 41 -18.27 -7.91 31.99
C LYS A 41 -18.04 -7.11 30.72
N ALA A 42 -17.23 -7.64 29.79
CA ALA A 42 -17.06 -7.04 28.47
C ALA A 42 -18.39 -6.90 27.72
N ARG A 43 -19.22 -7.95 27.69
CA ARG A 43 -20.56 -7.90 27.07
C ARG A 43 -21.51 -6.90 27.74
N ALA A 44 -21.40 -6.73 29.07
CA ALA A 44 -22.21 -5.75 29.79
C ALA A 44 -21.92 -4.29 29.38
N GLU A 45 -20.66 -3.96 29.05
CA GLU A 45 -20.30 -2.61 28.57
C GLU A 45 -20.99 -2.27 27.24
N PHE A 46 -21.17 -3.24 26.35
CA PHE A 46 -21.82 -3.03 25.05
C PHE A 46 -23.34 -3.04 25.11
N ALA A 47 -23.93 -3.77 26.07
CA ALA A 47 -25.37 -3.80 26.23
C ALA A 47 -25.97 -2.40 26.47
N GLY A 48 -25.19 -1.50 27.08
CA GLY A 48 -25.59 -0.11 27.35
C GLY A 48 -25.34 0.89 26.21
N LEU A 49 -24.73 0.47 25.09
CA LEU A 49 -24.47 1.36 23.96
C LEU A 49 -25.70 1.53 23.07
N SER A 50 -25.81 2.72 22.46
CA SER A 50 -26.79 2.99 21.41
C SER A 50 -26.57 2.06 20.22
N ASN A 51 -27.61 1.79 19.44
CA ASN A 51 -27.49 0.88 18.28
C ASN A 51 -26.39 1.31 17.29
N ALA A 52 -26.24 2.62 17.05
CA ALA A 52 -25.21 3.18 16.18
C ALA A 52 -23.78 2.99 16.70
N SER A 53 -23.61 2.68 17.99
CA SER A 53 -22.30 2.50 18.64
C SER A 53 -22.01 1.03 19.00
N LYS A 54 -22.95 0.11 18.78
CA LYS A 54 -22.79 -1.31 19.15
C LYS A 54 -21.68 -2.01 18.34
N TYR A 55 -21.29 -1.47 17.19
CA TYR A 55 -20.13 -1.99 16.44
C TYR A 55 -18.83 -2.00 17.27
N ALA A 56 -18.73 -1.15 18.30
CA ALA A 56 -17.60 -1.12 19.22
C ALA A 56 -17.39 -2.45 19.97
N GLY A 57 -18.40 -3.34 19.99
CA GLY A 57 -18.28 -4.69 20.52
C GLY A 57 -17.45 -5.65 19.67
N ILE A 58 -17.19 -5.35 18.38
CA ILE A 58 -16.48 -6.25 17.47
C ILE A 58 -15.05 -6.53 17.96
N ALA A 59 -14.28 -5.49 18.28
CA ALA A 59 -12.88 -5.64 18.67
C ALA A 59 -12.68 -6.58 19.88
N PRO A 60 -13.36 -6.42 21.03
CA PRO A 60 -13.20 -7.34 22.15
C PRO A 60 -13.75 -8.74 21.90
N LEU A 61 -14.82 -8.90 21.12
CA LEU A 61 -15.30 -10.22 20.74
C LEU A 61 -14.25 -10.97 19.89
N VAL A 62 -13.55 -10.25 18.99
CA VAL A 62 -12.43 -10.82 18.24
C VAL A 62 -11.23 -11.15 19.15
N ILE A 63 -10.90 -10.30 20.11
CA ILE A 63 -9.87 -10.61 21.12
C ILE A 63 -10.25 -11.85 21.93
N GLU A 64 -11.52 -11.97 22.34
CA GLU A 64 -12.04 -13.16 23.02
C GLU A 64 -11.86 -14.39 22.13
N ALA A 65 -12.24 -14.31 20.85
CA ALA A 65 -12.09 -15.40 19.91
C ALA A 65 -10.64 -15.88 19.77
N TRP A 66 -9.68 -14.98 19.58
CA TRP A 66 -8.27 -15.33 19.49
C TRP A 66 -7.74 -16.00 20.75
N ARG A 67 -8.17 -15.53 21.94
CA ARG A 67 -7.82 -16.19 23.21
C ARG A 67 -8.38 -17.60 23.30
N GLN A 68 -9.64 -17.81 22.87
CA GLN A 68 -10.25 -19.13 22.88
C GLN A 68 -9.58 -20.07 21.87
N LEU A 69 -9.21 -19.58 20.68
CA LEU A 69 -8.43 -20.34 19.69
C LEU A 69 -7.06 -20.75 20.26
N ALA A 70 -6.34 -19.83 20.89
CA ALA A 70 -5.06 -20.14 21.54
C ALA A 70 -5.20 -21.14 22.71
N ALA A 71 -6.37 -21.21 23.35
CA ALA A 71 -6.69 -22.18 24.38
C ALA A 71 -7.23 -23.52 23.83
N GLY A 72 -7.44 -23.65 22.51
CA GLY A 72 -8.01 -24.82 21.86
C GLY A 72 -9.54 -24.97 22.00
N ASP A 73 -10.24 -23.92 22.45
CA ASP A 73 -11.72 -23.92 22.59
C ASP A 73 -12.37 -23.32 21.32
N GLU A 74 -12.34 -24.08 20.23
CA GLU A 74 -12.89 -23.67 18.94
C GLU A 74 -14.39 -23.32 19.01
N ALA A 75 -15.15 -24.00 19.88
CA ALA A 75 -16.58 -23.76 20.02
C ALA A 75 -16.87 -22.37 20.58
N LYS A 76 -16.16 -21.95 21.64
CA LYS A 76 -16.29 -20.59 22.18
C LYS A 76 -15.73 -19.54 21.24
N ALA A 77 -14.62 -19.83 20.56
CA ALA A 77 -14.08 -18.94 19.55
C ALA A 77 -15.10 -18.64 18.46
N LYS A 78 -15.71 -19.70 17.90
CA LYS A 78 -16.76 -19.58 16.89
C LYS A 78 -17.95 -18.78 17.41
N ALA A 79 -18.42 -19.03 18.63
CA ALA A 79 -19.53 -18.27 19.21
C ALA A 79 -19.23 -16.76 19.31
N ALA A 80 -18.03 -16.38 19.74
CA ALA A 80 -17.61 -14.99 19.80
C ALA A 80 -17.50 -14.35 18.41
N ILE A 81 -16.98 -15.09 17.41
CA ILE A 81 -16.90 -14.62 16.02
C ILE A 81 -18.29 -14.42 15.41
N GLU A 82 -19.24 -15.33 15.63
CA GLU A 82 -20.62 -15.16 15.15
C GLU A 82 -21.29 -13.92 15.78
N GLU A 83 -21.08 -13.70 17.07
CA GLU A 83 -21.58 -12.51 17.78
C GLU A 83 -20.98 -11.23 17.18
N ALA A 84 -19.67 -11.21 16.89
CA ALA A 84 -19.01 -10.09 16.24
C ALA A 84 -19.50 -9.88 14.80
N PHE A 85 -19.68 -10.96 14.04
CA PHE A 85 -20.13 -10.92 12.65
C PHE A 85 -21.57 -10.40 12.52
N ALA A 86 -22.43 -10.64 13.52
CA ALA A 86 -23.76 -10.06 13.58
C ALA A 86 -23.76 -8.52 13.71
N LEU A 87 -22.67 -7.94 14.23
CA LEU A 87 -22.50 -6.50 14.37
C LEU A 87 -21.95 -5.83 13.10
N LYS A 88 -21.54 -6.59 12.08
CA LYS A 88 -20.84 -6.05 10.90
C LYS A 88 -21.64 -4.99 10.13
N GLU A 89 -22.97 -5.08 10.13
CA GLU A 89 -23.85 -4.12 9.44
C GLU A 89 -23.87 -2.75 10.13
N LEU A 90 -23.42 -2.68 11.38
CA LEU A 90 -23.34 -1.45 12.17
C LEU A 90 -21.98 -0.75 12.03
N LEU A 91 -20.99 -1.40 11.42
CA LEU A 91 -19.68 -0.79 11.18
C LEU A 91 -19.83 0.41 10.23
N PRO A 92 -19.20 1.55 10.56
CA PRO A 92 -19.11 2.67 9.64
C PRO A 92 -18.50 2.25 8.29
N LYS A 93 -18.91 2.93 7.21
CA LYS A 93 -18.38 2.67 5.85
C LYS A 93 -16.94 3.15 5.66
N ARG A 94 -16.48 4.07 6.51
CA ARG A 94 -15.18 4.74 6.42
C ARG A 94 -14.60 4.92 7.82
N GLY A 95 -13.30 5.20 7.86
CA GLY A 95 -12.54 5.47 9.09
C GLY A 95 -11.66 4.30 9.50
N SER A 96 -10.47 4.63 10.00
CA SER A 96 -9.43 3.68 10.39
C SER A 96 -9.93 2.62 11.39
N GLU A 97 -10.75 3.02 12.37
CA GLU A 97 -11.32 2.09 13.35
C GLU A 97 -12.22 1.02 12.71
N ALA A 98 -13.06 1.41 11.75
CA ALA A 98 -13.95 0.46 11.08
C ALA A 98 -13.17 -0.52 10.19
N LEU A 99 -12.13 -0.02 9.51
CA LEU A 99 -11.20 -0.84 8.73
C LEU A 99 -10.43 -1.81 9.64
N ASP A 100 -9.96 -1.35 10.79
CA ASP A 100 -9.22 -2.16 11.74
C ASP A 100 -10.09 -3.31 12.28
N MET A 101 -11.29 -3.00 12.73
CA MET A 101 -12.26 -4.01 13.17
C MET A 101 -12.62 -4.99 12.05
N SER A 102 -12.78 -4.49 10.82
CA SER A 102 -13.10 -5.29 9.64
C SER A 102 -11.98 -6.29 9.32
N ALA A 103 -10.72 -5.85 9.29
CA ALA A 103 -9.57 -6.72 9.05
C ALA A 103 -9.42 -7.79 10.14
N ASN A 104 -9.51 -7.41 11.42
CA ASN A 104 -9.40 -8.39 12.52
C ASN A 104 -10.54 -9.42 12.51
N LEU A 105 -11.77 -8.96 12.25
CA LEU A 105 -12.92 -9.84 12.13
C LEU A 105 -12.76 -10.78 10.93
N ALA A 106 -12.33 -10.27 9.77
CA ALA A 106 -12.04 -11.08 8.59
C ALA A 106 -10.96 -12.14 8.86
N ALA A 107 -9.88 -11.78 9.55
CA ALA A 107 -8.85 -12.73 9.98
C ALA A 107 -9.41 -13.82 10.90
N SER A 108 -10.25 -13.46 11.87
CA SER A 108 -10.87 -14.45 12.76
C SER A 108 -11.85 -15.38 12.02
N LEU A 109 -12.59 -14.86 11.03
CA LEU A 109 -13.47 -15.65 10.15
C LEU A 109 -12.68 -16.64 9.30
N ALA A 110 -11.60 -16.20 8.66
CA ALA A 110 -10.70 -17.05 7.90
C ALA A 110 -10.08 -18.15 8.80
N ALA A 111 -9.70 -17.81 10.03
CA ALA A 111 -9.16 -18.75 11.01
C ALA A 111 -10.14 -19.86 11.44
N ILE A 112 -11.45 -19.70 11.21
CA ILE A 112 -12.45 -20.74 11.45
C ILE A 112 -13.03 -21.34 10.15
N GLY A 113 -12.36 -21.11 9.02
CA GLY A 113 -12.73 -21.66 7.71
C GLY A 113 -13.88 -20.92 6.99
N ARG A 114 -14.27 -19.72 7.45
CA ARG A 114 -15.27 -18.87 6.79
C ARG A 114 -14.64 -17.84 5.85
N THR A 115 -13.80 -18.32 4.93
CA THR A 115 -13.02 -17.47 4.01
C THR A 115 -13.91 -16.60 3.12
N ASP A 116 -15.01 -17.12 2.59
CA ASP A 116 -15.93 -16.36 1.73
C ASP A 116 -16.54 -15.15 2.47
N ASP A 117 -16.94 -15.34 3.74
CA ASP A 117 -17.45 -14.25 4.57
C ASP A 117 -16.37 -13.21 4.90
N ALA A 118 -15.14 -13.66 5.13
CA ALA A 118 -13.99 -12.79 5.35
C ALA A 118 -13.68 -11.94 4.11
N GLN A 119 -13.71 -12.55 2.91
CA GLN A 119 -13.53 -11.87 1.63
C GLN A 119 -14.62 -10.83 1.39
N ALA A 120 -15.89 -11.20 1.58
CA ALA A 120 -17.01 -10.28 1.44
C ALA A 120 -16.90 -9.10 2.41
N LEU A 121 -16.36 -9.32 3.61
CA LEU A 121 -16.18 -8.29 4.62
C LEU A 121 -15.13 -7.24 4.21
N VAL A 122 -13.98 -7.66 3.67
CA VAL A 122 -12.91 -6.74 3.25
C VAL A 122 -13.18 -6.08 1.89
N GLN A 123 -13.82 -6.78 0.94
CA GLN A 123 -14.13 -6.23 -0.39
C GLN A 123 -15.14 -5.07 -0.32
N ASN A 124 -16.05 -5.10 0.64
CA ASN A 124 -17.07 -4.06 0.79
C ASN A 124 -16.56 -2.82 1.56
N ARG A 125 -15.29 -2.81 1.98
CA ARG A 125 -14.71 -1.76 2.83
C ARG A 125 -13.30 -1.41 2.36
N GLU A 126 -13.26 -0.68 1.25
CA GLU A 126 -12.03 -0.14 0.70
C GLU A 126 -11.95 1.37 0.91
N ASP A 127 -10.87 1.79 1.55
CA ASP A 127 -10.43 3.17 1.67
C ASP A 127 -8.90 3.09 1.60
N PRO A 128 -8.26 3.41 0.45
CA PRO A 128 -6.84 3.17 0.27
C PRO A 128 -5.98 3.90 1.31
N ASP A 129 -6.29 5.18 1.56
CA ASP A 129 -5.51 6.06 2.45
C ASP A 129 -5.65 5.62 3.91
N ALA A 130 -6.89 5.49 4.41
CA ALA A 130 -7.12 5.04 5.78
C ALA A 130 -6.74 3.55 5.97
N GLY A 131 -6.84 2.76 4.90
CA GLY A 131 -6.51 1.34 4.86
C GLY A 131 -5.01 1.12 5.06
N GLU A 132 -4.16 1.84 4.35
CA GLU A 132 -2.70 1.74 4.49
C GLU A 132 -2.28 2.05 5.93
N PHE A 133 -2.75 3.17 6.49
CA PHE A 133 -2.50 3.53 7.89
C PHE A 133 -2.96 2.42 8.85
N THR A 134 -4.17 1.90 8.63
CA THR A 134 -4.74 0.83 9.47
C THR A 134 -3.89 -0.43 9.42
N THR A 135 -3.39 -0.81 8.25
CA THR A 135 -2.51 -1.98 8.11
C THR A 135 -1.18 -1.76 8.83
N LEU A 136 -0.58 -0.57 8.73
CA LEU A 136 0.64 -0.21 9.47
C LEU A 136 0.39 -0.23 10.99
N TRP A 137 -0.74 0.32 11.45
CA TRP A 137 -1.13 0.26 12.86
C TRP A 137 -1.28 -1.19 13.33
N ARG A 138 -2.04 -2.00 12.59
CA ARG A 138 -2.24 -3.42 12.86
C ARG A 138 -0.92 -4.17 12.92
N ALA A 139 0.00 -3.84 12.01
CA ALA A 139 1.31 -4.44 11.96
C ALA A 139 2.19 -4.15 13.19
N ALA A 140 2.01 -2.99 13.80
CA ALA A 140 2.68 -2.62 15.05
C ALA A 140 2.05 -3.33 16.26
N VAL A 141 0.71 -3.41 16.30
CA VAL A 141 -0.06 -4.09 17.37
C VAL A 141 0.21 -5.59 17.38
N ASP A 142 0.01 -6.25 16.24
CA ASP A 142 0.22 -7.69 16.07
C ASP A 142 1.69 -8.08 16.25
N GLY A 143 2.58 -7.10 16.08
CA GLY A 143 3.98 -7.25 16.41
C GLY A 143 4.34 -7.19 17.88
N GLY A 144 3.48 -6.63 18.73
CA GLY A 144 3.72 -6.51 20.17
C GLY A 144 4.83 -5.53 20.58
N ASP A 145 5.54 -4.89 19.64
CA ASP A 145 6.60 -3.90 19.94
C ASP A 145 6.13 -2.44 19.79
N TYR A 146 4.99 -2.21 19.12
CA TYR A 146 4.42 -0.88 18.87
C TYR A 146 5.39 0.11 18.19
N ARG A 147 6.41 -0.42 17.49
CA ARG A 147 7.47 0.39 16.85
C ARG A 147 7.04 0.86 15.46
N PHE A 148 6.13 1.84 15.43
CA PHE A 148 5.57 2.35 14.18
C PHE A 148 6.66 2.87 13.22
N ASP A 149 7.72 3.47 13.75
CA ASP A 149 8.90 3.95 13.00
C ASP A 149 9.65 2.84 12.24
N GLN A 150 9.56 1.60 12.70
CA GLN A 150 10.12 0.44 12.02
C GLN A 150 9.13 -0.16 11.03
N VAL A 151 7.86 -0.23 11.41
CA VAL A 151 6.79 -0.80 10.58
C VAL A 151 6.63 -0.02 9.27
N VAL A 152 6.67 1.31 9.31
CA VAL A 152 6.59 2.17 8.11
C VAL A 152 7.76 1.98 7.13
N ARG A 153 8.85 1.32 7.56
CA ARG A 153 10.01 0.98 6.72
C ARG A 153 9.93 -0.43 6.11
N ARG A 154 8.84 -1.18 6.37
CA ARG A 154 8.58 -2.47 5.73
C ARG A 154 7.97 -2.23 4.37
N THR A 155 8.69 -2.53 3.30
CA THR A 155 8.18 -2.24 1.95
C THR A 155 7.10 -3.21 1.51
N SER A 156 7.03 -4.39 2.12
CA SER A 156 5.86 -5.26 1.99
C SER A 156 4.57 -4.57 2.46
N LEU A 157 4.67 -3.57 3.33
CA LEU A 157 3.56 -2.74 3.78
C LEU A 157 3.44 -1.40 3.05
N GLN A 158 4.32 -1.12 2.08
CA GLN A 158 4.25 0.04 1.19
C GLN A 158 3.56 -0.36 -0.13
N GLU A 159 2.91 0.61 -0.78
CA GLU A 159 2.19 0.41 -2.05
C GLU A 159 1.27 -0.82 -2.06
N GLN A 160 0.47 -0.95 -0.99
CA GLN A 160 -0.49 -2.03 -0.84
C GLN A 160 -1.64 -1.84 -1.84
N ALA A 161 -1.76 -2.74 -2.81
CA ALA A 161 -2.87 -2.70 -3.76
C ALA A 161 -4.23 -2.83 -3.06
N HIS A 162 -4.29 -3.61 -1.97
CA HIS A 162 -5.47 -3.70 -1.13
C HIS A 162 -5.07 -3.88 0.34
N PRO A 163 -4.95 -2.79 1.12
CA PRO A 163 -4.43 -2.81 2.49
C PRO A 163 -5.09 -3.83 3.41
N GLN A 164 -6.42 -3.96 3.34
CA GLN A 164 -7.17 -4.89 4.19
C GLN A 164 -6.78 -6.37 3.96
N TRP A 165 -6.40 -6.78 2.75
CA TRP A 165 -5.94 -8.15 2.50
C TRP A 165 -4.60 -8.42 3.19
N ALA A 166 -3.68 -7.46 3.12
CA ALA A 166 -2.40 -7.50 3.80
C ALA A 166 -2.58 -7.55 5.33
N ALA A 167 -3.47 -6.72 5.89
CA ALA A 167 -3.78 -6.71 7.31
C ALA A 167 -4.32 -8.06 7.81
N VAL A 168 -5.23 -8.70 7.05
CA VAL A 168 -5.78 -10.03 7.39
C VAL A 168 -4.68 -11.09 7.41
N ALA A 169 -3.84 -11.14 6.37
CA ALA A 169 -2.77 -12.13 6.29
C ALA A 169 -1.73 -11.94 7.40
N GLN A 170 -1.42 -10.70 7.72
CA GLN A 170 -0.55 -10.38 8.85
C GLN A 170 -1.16 -10.84 10.17
N THR A 171 -2.43 -10.54 10.42
CA THR A 171 -3.13 -10.92 11.66
C THR A 171 -3.18 -12.43 11.81
N LEU A 172 -3.54 -13.16 10.74
CA LEU A 172 -3.52 -14.64 10.73
C LEU A 172 -2.12 -15.18 11.09
N THR A 173 -1.09 -14.63 10.45
CA THR A 173 0.30 -15.02 10.71
C THR A 173 0.69 -14.71 12.16
N ALA A 174 0.35 -13.51 12.66
CA ALA A 174 0.59 -13.06 14.03
C ALA A 174 0.00 -13.99 15.09
N HIS A 175 -1.14 -14.62 14.78
CA HIS A 175 -1.82 -15.60 15.62
C HIS A 175 -1.45 -17.06 15.32
N GLU A 176 -0.30 -17.30 14.67
CA GLU A 176 0.25 -18.62 14.35
C GLU A 176 -0.66 -19.47 13.43
N ARG A 177 -1.57 -18.82 12.69
CA ARG A 177 -2.48 -19.44 11.70
C ARG A 177 -1.88 -19.40 10.31
N LEU A 178 -0.70 -19.99 10.16
CA LEU A 178 0.11 -19.92 8.94
C LEU A 178 -0.53 -20.65 7.75
N THR A 179 -1.24 -21.75 8.01
CA THR A 179 -1.97 -22.47 6.97
C THR A 179 -3.10 -21.62 6.40
N GLU A 180 -3.88 -20.99 7.28
CA GLU A 180 -5.00 -20.13 6.92
C GLU A 180 -4.52 -18.83 6.28
N ALA A 181 -3.38 -18.27 6.73
CA ALA A 181 -2.74 -17.14 6.08
C ALA A 181 -2.34 -17.46 4.64
N ARG A 182 -1.78 -18.66 4.38
CA ARG A 182 -1.45 -19.12 3.03
C ARG A 182 -2.72 -19.30 2.17
N GLU A 183 -3.76 -19.91 2.71
CA GLU A 183 -5.03 -20.07 2.00
C GLU A 183 -5.66 -18.72 1.65
N TRP A 184 -5.63 -17.77 2.59
CA TRP A 184 -6.06 -16.39 2.36
C TRP A 184 -5.27 -15.71 1.24
N VAL A 185 -3.94 -15.80 1.27
CA VAL A 185 -3.06 -15.26 0.22
C VAL A 185 -3.45 -15.83 -1.14
N LEU A 186 -3.58 -17.16 -1.26
CA LEU A 186 -3.87 -17.83 -2.53
C LEU A 186 -5.30 -17.57 -3.04
N ALA A 187 -6.20 -17.11 -2.17
CA ALA A 187 -7.57 -16.75 -2.51
C ALA A 187 -7.74 -15.28 -2.95
N ALA A 188 -6.65 -14.50 -3.01
CA ALA A 188 -6.68 -13.11 -3.47
C ALA A 188 -7.24 -12.98 -4.91
N PRO A 189 -8.03 -11.93 -5.21
CA PRO A 189 -8.77 -11.82 -6.46
C PRO A 189 -7.89 -11.43 -7.66
N ASP A 190 -6.72 -10.86 -7.40
CA ASP A 190 -5.73 -10.57 -8.44
C ASP A 190 -4.30 -10.79 -7.94
N LEU A 191 -3.39 -10.82 -8.90
CA LEU A 191 -1.99 -11.17 -8.73
C LEU A 191 -1.21 -10.13 -7.90
N VAL A 192 -1.53 -8.84 -8.00
CA VAL A 192 -0.84 -7.79 -7.24
C VAL A 192 -1.22 -7.86 -5.77
N ILE A 193 -2.51 -8.09 -5.47
CA ILE A 193 -2.99 -8.31 -4.10
C ILE A 193 -2.37 -9.59 -3.52
N ARG A 194 -2.41 -10.70 -4.27
CA ARG A 194 -1.82 -11.98 -3.86
C ARG A 194 -0.35 -11.82 -3.46
N ASP A 195 0.46 -11.27 -4.35
CA ASP A 195 1.91 -11.21 -4.17
C ASP A 195 2.29 -10.21 -3.06
N ASN A 196 1.55 -9.12 -2.89
CA ASN A 196 1.73 -8.19 -1.76
C ASN A 196 1.41 -8.90 -0.43
N THR A 197 0.25 -9.52 -0.36
CA THR A 197 -0.24 -10.23 0.83
C THR A 197 0.72 -11.38 1.20
N ALA A 198 1.28 -12.07 0.21
CA ALA A 198 2.29 -13.11 0.39
C ALA A 198 3.57 -12.57 1.04
N GLY A 199 4.10 -11.43 0.54
CA GLY A 199 5.27 -10.77 1.11
C GLY A 199 5.05 -10.33 2.57
N VAL A 200 3.86 -9.83 2.89
CA VAL A 200 3.47 -9.43 4.25
C VAL A 200 3.40 -10.62 5.21
N ALA A 201 2.72 -11.70 4.82
CA ALA A 201 2.64 -12.93 5.60
C ALA A 201 4.05 -13.51 5.85
N ALA A 202 4.88 -13.52 4.81
CA ALA A 202 6.24 -14.04 4.90
C ALA A 202 7.14 -13.21 5.85
N ALA A 203 7.03 -11.89 5.82
CA ALA A 203 7.75 -11.01 6.74
C ALA A 203 7.36 -11.26 8.21
N GLN A 204 6.05 -11.36 8.48
CA GLN A 204 5.57 -11.64 9.82
C GLN A 204 5.98 -13.04 10.31
N ALA A 205 5.93 -14.07 9.44
CA ALA A 205 6.34 -15.42 9.77
C ALA A 205 7.85 -15.49 10.09
N ALA A 206 8.69 -14.82 9.30
CA ALA A 206 10.13 -14.75 9.54
C ALA A 206 10.47 -14.05 10.86
N ARG A 207 9.72 -13.00 11.21
CA ARG A 207 9.87 -12.29 12.47
C ARG A 207 9.48 -13.15 13.68
N GLN A 208 8.47 -14.01 13.55
CA GLN A 208 8.07 -14.91 14.62
C GLN A 208 9.02 -16.10 14.78
N LEU A 209 9.34 -16.78 13.68
CA LEU A 209 10.02 -18.07 13.70
C LEU A 209 11.55 -17.94 13.65
N GLY A 210 12.09 -16.82 13.14
CA GLY A 210 13.51 -16.68 12.82
C GLY A 210 13.94 -17.55 11.64
N ALA A 211 15.22 -17.50 11.28
CA ALA A 211 15.76 -18.33 10.20
C ALA A 211 15.81 -19.82 10.61
N GLY A 212 15.58 -20.72 9.65
CA GLY A 212 15.74 -22.16 9.83
C GLY A 212 14.58 -23.00 9.31
N ASP A 213 14.58 -24.28 9.66
CA ASP A 213 13.65 -25.30 9.11
C ASP A 213 12.17 -25.03 9.44
N ALA A 214 11.89 -24.40 10.58
CA ALA A 214 10.53 -24.04 10.96
C ALA A 214 9.96 -23.00 9.98
N LEU A 215 10.72 -21.96 9.66
CA LEU A 215 10.33 -20.96 8.68
C LEU A 215 10.25 -21.55 7.28
N ASN A 216 11.26 -22.32 6.85
CA ASN A 216 11.29 -22.90 5.51
C ASN A 216 10.08 -23.80 5.24
N ARG A 217 9.69 -24.66 6.20
CA ARG A 217 8.49 -25.51 6.07
C ARG A 217 7.19 -24.74 5.86
N GLN A 218 7.13 -23.49 6.30
CA GLN A 218 5.95 -22.63 6.18
C GLN A 218 5.96 -21.82 4.88
N ILE A 219 7.14 -21.31 4.50
CA ILE A 219 7.30 -20.42 3.35
C ILE A 219 7.42 -21.19 2.03
N GLU A 220 8.10 -22.33 1.99
CA GLU A 220 8.33 -23.09 0.75
C GLU A 220 7.04 -23.47 0.01
N PRO A 221 5.97 -23.96 0.67
CA PRO A 221 4.71 -24.24 -0.02
C PRO A 221 4.07 -22.99 -0.64
N LEU A 222 4.21 -21.83 0.01
CA LEU A 222 3.71 -20.57 -0.52
C LEU A 222 4.54 -20.13 -1.74
N VAL A 223 5.88 -20.15 -1.63
CA VAL A 223 6.80 -19.83 -2.74
C VAL A 223 6.53 -20.71 -3.96
N ALA A 224 6.35 -22.01 -3.76
CA ALA A 224 6.09 -22.96 -4.85
C ALA A 224 4.77 -22.71 -5.60
N ALA A 225 3.81 -22.03 -4.97
CA ALA A 225 2.52 -21.70 -5.57
C ALA A 225 2.50 -20.34 -6.29
N LEU A 226 3.59 -19.57 -6.23
CA LEU A 226 3.68 -18.21 -6.78
C LEU A 226 4.55 -18.16 -8.03
N GLU A 227 4.24 -17.20 -8.90
CA GLU A 227 5.10 -16.79 -10.00
C GLU A 227 6.36 -16.07 -9.49
N PRO A 228 7.43 -15.94 -10.30
CA PRO A 228 8.70 -15.44 -9.80
C PRO A 228 8.66 -14.05 -9.15
N ALA A 229 7.77 -13.16 -9.61
CA ALA A 229 7.55 -11.87 -8.94
C ALA A 229 7.06 -12.05 -7.49
N GLY A 230 6.02 -12.88 -7.29
CA GLY A 230 5.52 -13.24 -5.97
C GLY A 230 6.57 -13.95 -5.11
N GLN A 231 7.38 -14.83 -5.69
CA GLN A 231 8.50 -15.47 -4.99
C GLN A 231 9.53 -14.43 -4.51
N ALA A 232 9.91 -13.48 -5.37
CA ALA A 232 10.83 -12.41 -5.01
C ALA A 232 10.29 -11.53 -3.88
N ARG A 233 8.99 -11.22 -3.88
CA ARG A 233 8.33 -10.47 -2.79
C ARG A 233 8.27 -11.25 -1.49
N VAL A 234 7.97 -12.55 -1.54
CA VAL A 234 8.01 -13.44 -0.37
C VAL A 234 9.40 -13.46 0.25
N TRP A 235 10.45 -13.69 -0.55
CA TRP A 235 11.82 -13.72 -0.05
C TRP A 235 12.31 -12.35 0.43
N SER A 236 11.91 -11.25 -0.22
CA SER A 236 12.18 -9.90 0.28
C SER A 236 11.49 -9.65 1.62
N GLY A 237 10.24 -10.09 1.78
CA GLY A 237 9.50 -10.07 3.04
C GLY A 237 10.20 -10.87 4.14
N VAL A 238 10.61 -12.12 3.85
CA VAL A 238 11.41 -12.94 4.77
C VAL A 238 12.66 -12.18 5.22
N GLY A 239 13.42 -11.60 4.30
CA GLY A 239 14.63 -10.85 4.62
C GLY A 239 14.36 -9.65 5.54
N GLN A 240 13.26 -8.92 5.33
CA GLN A 240 12.86 -7.82 6.21
C GLN A 240 12.50 -8.30 7.61
N GLY A 241 11.74 -9.40 7.74
CA GLY A 241 11.39 -9.98 9.03
C GLY A 241 12.62 -10.49 9.81
N LEU A 242 13.61 -11.05 9.11
CA LEU A 242 14.88 -11.48 9.71
C LEU A 242 15.76 -10.30 10.15
N LEU A 243 15.81 -9.21 9.37
CA LEU A 243 16.49 -7.98 9.79
C LEU A 243 15.95 -7.40 11.08
N GLU A 244 14.64 -7.49 11.31
CA GLU A 244 14.01 -7.03 12.55
C GLU A 244 14.33 -7.90 13.77
N ARG A 245 14.90 -9.08 13.52
CA ARG A 245 15.49 -9.97 14.55
C ARG A 245 17.00 -9.84 14.64
N ASP A 246 17.58 -8.81 14.01
CA ASP A 246 19.03 -8.60 13.89
C ASP A 246 19.78 -9.75 13.18
N ASP A 247 19.07 -10.59 12.40
CA ASP A 247 19.66 -11.68 11.62
C ASP A 247 20.04 -11.20 10.20
N GLN A 248 21.17 -10.50 10.11
CA GLN A 248 21.69 -10.01 8.84
C GLN A 248 22.09 -11.13 7.88
N ALA A 249 22.57 -12.27 8.39
CA ALA A 249 23.02 -13.38 7.55
C ALA A 249 21.83 -14.04 6.85
N GLY A 250 20.78 -14.35 7.61
CA GLY A 250 19.52 -14.87 7.06
C GLY A 250 18.85 -13.88 6.11
N ALA A 251 18.90 -12.58 6.41
CA ALA A 251 18.40 -11.55 5.50
C ALA A 251 19.15 -11.48 4.16
N ARG A 252 20.48 -11.66 4.16
CA ARG A 252 21.29 -11.73 2.93
C ARG A 252 21.01 -12.98 2.10
N ASP A 253 20.78 -14.12 2.74
CA ASP A 253 20.34 -15.36 2.06
C ASP A 253 18.98 -15.15 1.37
N ALA A 254 18.03 -14.54 2.10
CA ALA A 254 16.72 -14.21 1.55
C ALA A 254 16.80 -13.21 0.38
N ALA A 255 17.65 -12.18 0.47
CA ALA A 255 17.90 -11.23 -0.63
C ALA A 255 18.46 -11.94 -1.87
N THR A 256 19.34 -12.93 -1.69
CA THR A 256 19.90 -13.73 -2.79
C THR A 256 18.82 -14.56 -3.49
N LYS A 257 17.91 -15.18 -2.71
CA LYS A 257 16.76 -15.93 -3.26
C LYS A 257 15.78 -15.01 -3.99
N ALA A 258 15.53 -13.81 -3.44
CA ALA A 258 14.69 -12.81 -4.08
C ALA A 258 15.31 -12.32 -5.42
N ALA A 259 16.61 -12.06 -5.44
CA ALA A 259 17.34 -11.69 -6.66
C ALA A 259 17.25 -12.79 -7.73
N ALA A 260 17.47 -14.06 -7.37
CA ALA A 260 17.37 -15.18 -8.29
C ALA A 260 15.97 -15.34 -8.90
N ALA A 261 14.92 -15.16 -8.09
CA ALA A 261 13.54 -15.17 -8.58
C ALA A 261 13.28 -14.00 -9.53
N LEU A 262 13.73 -12.79 -9.18
CA LEU A 262 13.57 -11.58 -9.99
C LEU A 262 14.29 -11.68 -11.35
N GLU A 263 15.49 -12.25 -11.38
CA GLU A 263 16.28 -12.48 -12.60
C GLU A 263 15.63 -13.45 -13.59
N SER A 264 14.70 -14.29 -13.13
CA SER A 264 13.95 -15.20 -14.00
C SER A 264 12.78 -14.53 -14.75
N ILE A 265 12.45 -13.27 -14.42
CA ILE A 265 11.38 -12.52 -15.06
C ILE A 265 11.90 -11.85 -16.32
N SER A 266 11.27 -12.10 -17.46
CA SER A 266 11.58 -11.40 -18.70
C SER A 266 11.08 -9.95 -18.66
N ILE A 267 11.95 -9.02 -19.00
CA ILE A 267 11.60 -7.61 -19.15
C ILE A 267 11.00 -7.42 -20.54
N GLY A 268 9.76 -6.94 -20.61
CA GLY A 268 9.13 -6.57 -21.86
C GLY A 268 9.79 -5.32 -22.48
N ALA A 269 9.67 -5.15 -23.79
CA ALA A 269 10.08 -3.89 -24.41
C ALA A 269 9.22 -2.73 -23.88
N PRO A 270 9.77 -1.50 -23.76
CA PRO A 270 8.97 -0.33 -23.42
C PRO A 270 7.79 -0.19 -24.39
N ALA A 271 6.59 -0.01 -23.85
CA ALA A 271 5.41 0.22 -24.65
C ALA A 271 5.51 1.59 -25.33
N VAL A 272 5.22 1.64 -26.62
CA VAL A 272 5.24 2.86 -27.43
C VAL A 272 3.84 3.14 -27.97
N VAL A 273 3.53 4.40 -28.23
CA VAL A 273 2.25 4.75 -28.84
C VAL A 273 2.31 4.42 -30.33
N PRO A 274 1.43 3.53 -30.85
CA PRO A 274 1.41 3.19 -32.25
C PRO A 274 0.80 4.30 -33.10
N GLU A 275 0.92 4.16 -34.41
CA GLU A 275 0.34 5.08 -35.37
C GLU A 275 -1.19 5.12 -35.28
N MET A 276 -1.80 6.22 -35.76
CA MET A 276 -3.25 6.46 -35.69
C MET A 276 -4.10 5.28 -36.17
N LYS A 277 -3.66 4.62 -37.24
CA LYS A 277 -4.39 3.49 -37.83
C LYS A 277 -4.42 2.28 -36.90
N GLU A 278 -3.24 1.88 -36.45
CA GLU A 278 -3.06 0.74 -35.56
C GLU A 278 -3.75 1.00 -34.21
N LEU A 279 -3.61 2.20 -33.65
CA LEU A 279 -4.28 2.57 -32.41
C LEU A 279 -5.79 2.37 -32.47
N TYR A 280 -6.43 2.76 -33.57
CA TYR A 280 -7.87 2.54 -33.79
C TYR A 280 -8.23 1.05 -33.93
N GLU A 281 -7.40 0.26 -34.61
CA GLU A 281 -7.62 -1.18 -34.80
C GLU A 281 -7.48 -1.98 -33.49
N LEU A 282 -6.66 -1.49 -32.55
CA LEU A 282 -6.47 -2.07 -31.22
C LEU A 282 -7.65 -1.84 -30.26
N ALA A 283 -8.59 -0.95 -30.59
CA ALA A 283 -9.66 -0.53 -29.67
C ALA A 283 -10.62 -1.66 -29.26
N ASP A 284 -10.76 -2.70 -30.08
CA ASP A 284 -11.62 -3.87 -29.78
C ASP A 284 -10.84 -5.03 -29.14
N GLN A 285 -9.53 -4.90 -28.95
CA GLN A 285 -8.71 -5.96 -28.37
C GLN A 285 -8.80 -5.93 -26.83
N PRO A 286 -8.54 -7.06 -26.15
CA PRO A 286 -8.36 -7.08 -24.71
C PRO A 286 -7.37 -6.01 -24.26
N ASN A 287 -7.66 -5.35 -23.13
CA ASN A 287 -6.86 -4.23 -22.61
C ASN A 287 -6.59 -3.14 -23.67
N ARG A 288 -7.47 -3.01 -24.67
CA ARG A 288 -7.36 -2.01 -25.75
C ARG A 288 -6.06 -2.12 -26.53
N GLY A 289 -5.51 -3.33 -26.64
CA GLY A 289 -4.25 -3.63 -27.34
C GLY A 289 -2.98 -3.39 -26.53
N LEU A 290 -3.10 -2.98 -25.25
CA LEU A 290 -1.97 -2.93 -24.33
C LEU A 290 -1.73 -4.32 -23.70
N PRO A 291 -0.50 -4.62 -23.26
CA PRO A 291 -0.24 -5.78 -22.40
C PRO A 291 -1.08 -5.74 -21.13
N ASP A 292 -1.33 -6.90 -20.52
CA ASP A 292 -1.84 -6.94 -19.14
C ASP A 292 -0.83 -6.24 -18.22
N PRO A 293 -1.23 -5.18 -17.50
CA PRO A 293 -0.30 -4.45 -16.65
C PRO A 293 0.04 -5.20 -15.36
N LEU A 294 -0.74 -6.20 -14.94
CA LEU A 294 -0.57 -6.84 -13.62
C LEU A 294 0.80 -7.53 -13.44
N PRO A 295 1.30 -8.36 -14.39
CA PRO A 295 2.62 -8.98 -14.27
C PRO A 295 3.76 -7.96 -14.15
N ALA A 296 3.72 -6.91 -14.98
CA ALA A 296 4.71 -5.84 -14.95
C ALA A 296 4.66 -5.04 -13.63
N ARG A 297 3.46 -4.74 -13.12
CA ARG A 297 3.28 -4.06 -11.85
C ARG A 297 3.83 -4.86 -10.67
N THR A 298 3.53 -6.16 -10.59
CA THR A 298 4.07 -6.99 -9.49
C THR A 298 5.59 -7.12 -9.57
N ALA A 299 6.16 -7.23 -10.78
CA ALA A 299 7.60 -7.36 -10.98
C ALA A 299 8.33 -6.06 -10.60
N ALA A 300 7.72 -4.90 -10.89
CA ALA A 300 8.22 -3.61 -10.43
C ALA A 300 8.23 -3.50 -8.90
N LEU A 301 7.14 -3.91 -8.24
CA LEU A 301 7.08 -3.94 -6.77
C LEU A 301 8.08 -4.93 -6.18
N ALA A 302 8.29 -6.09 -6.81
CA ALA A 302 9.28 -7.07 -6.38
C ALA A 302 10.72 -6.53 -6.47
N ALA A 303 11.05 -5.81 -7.55
CA ALA A 303 12.33 -5.14 -7.69
C ALA A 303 12.51 -4.03 -6.63
N PHE A 304 11.45 -3.29 -6.31
CA PHE A 304 11.47 -2.27 -5.26
C PHE A 304 11.59 -2.87 -3.84
N ASP A 305 10.91 -3.98 -3.56
CA ASP A 305 11.02 -4.72 -2.30
C ASP A 305 12.47 -5.20 -2.07
N LEU A 306 13.12 -5.70 -3.13
CA LEU A 306 14.52 -6.11 -3.09
C LEU A 306 15.47 -4.92 -2.92
N PHE A 307 15.28 -3.82 -3.67
CA PHE A 307 16.04 -2.57 -3.50
C PHE A 307 16.07 -2.13 -2.03
N SER A 308 14.91 -2.18 -1.40
CA SER A 308 14.73 -1.69 -0.04
C SER A 308 15.35 -2.62 1.00
N LEU A 309 15.26 -3.93 0.78
CA LEU A 309 15.98 -4.92 1.59
C LEU A 309 17.50 -4.75 1.48
N GLU A 310 18.03 -4.69 0.25
CA GLU A 310 19.48 -4.51 -0.01
C GLU A 310 19.99 -3.17 0.56
N SER A 311 19.20 -2.10 0.43
CA SER A 311 19.53 -0.79 1.05
C SER A 311 19.60 -0.87 2.57
N ARG A 312 18.67 -1.57 3.22
CA ARG A 312 18.70 -1.79 4.69
C ARG A 312 19.85 -2.69 5.14
N LEU A 313 20.36 -3.54 4.26
CA LEU A 313 21.56 -4.35 4.48
C LEU A 313 22.87 -3.57 4.34
N GLY A 314 22.79 -2.29 3.94
CA GLY A 314 23.94 -1.41 3.73
C GLY A 314 24.47 -1.39 2.29
N ASP A 315 23.85 -2.13 1.38
CA ASP A 315 24.29 -2.29 -0.01
C ASP A 315 23.60 -1.27 -0.95
N HIS A 316 23.35 -0.06 -0.45
CA HIS A 316 22.49 0.93 -1.10
C HIS A 316 22.86 1.23 -2.57
N GLN A 317 24.15 1.45 -2.86
CA GLN A 317 24.61 1.74 -4.22
C GLN A 317 24.48 0.51 -5.15
N ALA A 318 24.68 -0.69 -4.61
CA ALA A 318 24.51 -1.93 -5.37
C ALA A 318 23.02 -2.26 -5.61
N ALA A 319 22.12 -1.70 -4.79
CA ALA A 319 20.68 -1.86 -4.91
C ALA A 319 20.06 -0.95 -6.00
N LEU A 320 20.67 0.19 -6.32
CA LEU A 320 20.12 1.17 -7.30
C LEU A 320 19.73 0.57 -8.67
N PRO A 321 20.45 -0.41 -9.25
CA PRO A 321 20.01 -1.08 -10.48
C PRO A 321 18.61 -1.71 -10.39
N ARG A 322 18.15 -2.10 -9.19
CA ARG A 322 16.80 -2.62 -8.97
C ARG A 322 15.72 -1.55 -9.20
N VAL A 323 16.01 -0.29 -8.91
CA VAL A 323 15.11 0.84 -9.22
C VAL A 323 14.94 0.98 -10.73
N GLN A 324 16.04 0.90 -11.49
CA GLN A 324 15.98 0.95 -12.96
C GLN A 324 15.19 -0.23 -13.52
N LEU A 325 15.41 -1.44 -12.98
CA LEU A 325 14.67 -2.63 -13.34
C LEU A 325 13.16 -2.47 -13.07
N ALA A 326 12.79 -1.88 -11.93
CA ALA A 326 11.38 -1.62 -11.61
C ALA A 326 10.74 -0.64 -12.61
N LEU A 327 11.44 0.45 -12.96
CA LEU A 327 10.98 1.39 -13.98
C LEU A 327 10.84 0.72 -15.35
N GLN A 328 11.75 -0.19 -15.73
CA GLN A 328 11.68 -0.94 -16.98
C GLN A 328 10.45 -1.87 -17.03
N PHE A 329 10.12 -2.53 -15.92
CA PHE A 329 8.88 -3.31 -15.84
C PHE A 329 7.65 -2.40 -16.06
N LEU A 330 7.55 -1.27 -15.35
CA LEU A 330 6.46 -0.32 -15.54
C LEU A 330 6.41 0.23 -16.97
N GLN A 331 7.56 0.50 -17.58
CA GLN A 331 7.69 0.93 -18.98
C GLN A 331 7.11 -0.06 -19.98
N SER A 332 7.16 -1.35 -19.69
CA SER A 332 6.59 -2.38 -20.55
C SER A 332 5.06 -2.52 -20.45
N ALA A 333 4.44 -1.97 -19.39
CA ALA A 333 3.01 -2.08 -19.15
C ALA A 333 2.16 -1.08 -19.96
N ALA A 334 2.67 0.15 -20.15
CA ALA A 334 1.96 1.23 -20.82
C ALA A 334 2.93 2.25 -21.41
N PRO A 335 2.54 3.01 -22.45
CA PRO A 335 3.38 4.07 -23.00
C PRO A 335 3.55 5.25 -22.04
N SER A 336 4.42 6.19 -22.38
CA SER A 336 4.61 7.39 -21.55
C SER A 336 3.40 8.33 -21.55
N ALA A 337 3.21 9.03 -20.42
CA ALA A 337 2.17 10.06 -20.31
C ALA A 337 2.51 11.27 -21.20
N LYS A 338 3.80 11.54 -21.42
CA LYS A 338 4.27 12.58 -22.36
C LYS A 338 3.82 12.30 -23.79
N ALA A 339 4.07 11.09 -24.31
CA ALA A 339 3.72 10.74 -25.69
C ALA A 339 2.19 10.70 -25.90
N THR A 340 1.45 10.05 -25.00
CA THR A 340 -0.02 10.00 -25.10
C THR A 340 -0.67 11.36 -24.88
N GLY A 341 -0.14 12.17 -23.97
CA GLY A 341 -0.62 13.53 -23.67
C GLY A 341 -0.47 14.48 -24.86
N ALA A 342 0.59 14.34 -25.67
CA ALA A 342 0.75 15.11 -26.90
C ALA A 342 -0.39 14.86 -27.91
N ILE A 343 -0.83 13.60 -28.06
CA ILE A 343 -1.93 13.22 -28.95
C ILE A 343 -3.27 13.73 -28.42
N VAL A 344 -3.52 13.60 -27.11
CA VAL A 344 -4.71 14.16 -26.46
C VAL A 344 -4.77 15.68 -26.64
N ALA A 345 -3.65 16.37 -26.42
CA ALA A 345 -3.55 17.81 -26.61
C ALA A 345 -3.80 18.22 -28.08
N GLU A 346 -3.33 17.44 -29.06
CA GLU A 346 -3.63 17.69 -30.47
C GLU A 346 -5.13 17.52 -30.78
N LEU A 347 -5.76 16.47 -30.23
CA LEU A 347 -7.20 16.22 -30.35
C LEU A 347 -8.04 17.36 -29.76
N ASP A 348 -7.62 17.89 -28.62
CA ASP A 348 -8.36 18.96 -27.92
C ASP A 348 -8.15 20.33 -28.59
N LYS A 349 -6.92 20.63 -29.04
CA LYS A 349 -6.60 21.91 -29.70
C LYS A 349 -7.11 21.99 -31.14
N SER A 350 -7.18 20.88 -31.87
CA SER A 350 -7.45 20.90 -33.32
C SER A 350 -8.32 19.71 -33.77
N PRO A 351 -9.52 19.50 -33.19
CA PRO A 351 -10.32 18.30 -33.43
C PRO A 351 -10.70 18.09 -34.90
N THR A 352 -11.00 19.18 -35.62
CA THR A 352 -11.33 19.12 -37.06
C THR A 352 -10.15 18.66 -37.91
N ALA A 353 -8.94 19.11 -37.60
CA ALA A 353 -7.73 18.72 -38.34
C ALA A 353 -7.41 17.24 -38.13
N VAL A 354 -7.48 16.76 -36.87
CA VAL A 354 -7.26 15.35 -36.57
C VAL A 354 -8.34 14.47 -37.20
N ARG A 355 -9.61 14.90 -37.20
CA ARG A 355 -10.70 14.19 -37.88
C ARG A 355 -10.48 14.10 -39.39
N ASN A 356 -10.02 15.17 -40.03
CA ASN A 356 -9.74 15.16 -41.47
C ASN A 356 -8.59 14.20 -41.80
N ARG A 357 -7.49 14.24 -41.02
CA ARG A 357 -6.39 13.27 -41.15
C ARG A 357 -6.89 11.84 -40.96
N PHE A 358 -7.74 11.60 -39.95
CA PHE A 358 -8.38 10.29 -39.74
C PHE A 358 -9.25 9.85 -40.93
N LYS A 359 -10.01 10.77 -41.53
CA LYS A 359 -10.80 10.51 -42.76
C LYS A 359 -9.90 10.02 -43.89
N GLU A 360 -8.79 10.71 -44.10
CA GLU A 360 -7.83 10.44 -45.16
C GLU A 360 -7.11 9.11 -44.93
N THR A 361 -6.61 8.86 -43.72
CA THR A 361 -5.92 7.61 -43.35
C THR A 361 -6.79 6.37 -43.57
N PHE A 362 -8.09 6.47 -43.30
CA PHE A 362 -9.03 5.35 -43.42
C PHE A 362 -9.90 5.38 -44.68
N GLN A 363 -9.72 6.37 -45.56
CA GLN A 363 -10.51 6.59 -46.78
C GLN A 363 -12.02 6.57 -46.52
N LEU A 364 -12.47 7.22 -45.44
CA LEU A 364 -13.85 7.17 -44.97
C LEU A 364 -14.74 8.21 -45.66
N ASN A 365 -16.01 7.87 -45.82
CA ASN A 365 -17.05 8.83 -46.20
C ASN A 365 -17.61 9.56 -44.96
N ASP A 366 -18.37 10.63 -45.20
CA ASP A 366 -18.94 11.46 -44.13
C ASP A 366 -20.03 10.76 -43.29
N ALA A 367 -20.61 9.67 -43.81
CA ALA A 367 -21.66 8.94 -43.10
C ALA A 367 -21.11 8.09 -41.93
N VAL A 368 -19.88 7.57 -42.03
CA VAL A 368 -19.30 6.66 -41.00
C VAL A 368 -18.17 7.29 -40.19
N ILE A 369 -17.66 8.46 -40.59
CA ILE A 369 -16.52 9.09 -39.92
C ILE A 369 -16.82 9.47 -38.47
N VAL A 370 -18.03 9.93 -38.16
CA VAL A 370 -18.37 10.45 -36.82
C VAL A 370 -18.23 9.35 -35.78
N SER A 371 -18.83 8.18 -36.03
CA SER A 371 -18.79 7.05 -35.09
C SER A 371 -17.37 6.47 -34.95
N ARG A 372 -16.64 6.30 -36.07
CA ARG A 372 -15.27 5.76 -36.04
C ARG A 372 -14.28 6.71 -35.38
N PHE A 373 -14.39 8.01 -35.64
CA PHE A 373 -13.54 9.01 -35.00
C PHE A 373 -13.84 9.13 -33.51
N SER A 374 -15.11 9.07 -33.10
CA SER A 374 -15.47 9.03 -31.67
C SER A 374 -14.84 7.81 -30.97
N LYS A 375 -14.84 6.64 -31.61
CA LYS A 375 -14.17 5.45 -31.09
C LYS A 375 -12.65 5.65 -30.95
N TYR A 376 -12.01 6.24 -31.96
CA TYR A 376 -10.60 6.61 -31.89
C TYR A 376 -10.29 7.57 -30.73
N GLN A 377 -11.12 8.59 -30.51
CA GLN A 377 -10.96 9.52 -29.38
C GLN A 377 -11.06 8.79 -28.03
N THR A 378 -12.05 7.91 -27.86
CA THR A 378 -12.21 7.09 -26.65
C THR A 378 -11.01 6.17 -26.43
N GLN A 379 -10.41 5.66 -27.51
CA GLN A 379 -9.22 4.82 -27.45
C GLN A 379 -7.98 5.60 -27.00
N VAL A 380 -7.71 6.75 -27.63
CA VAL A 380 -6.58 7.62 -27.27
C VAL A 380 -6.65 8.04 -25.81
N ARG A 381 -7.84 8.45 -25.33
CA ARG A 381 -8.00 8.87 -23.93
C ARG A 381 -7.75 7.74 -22.94
N ALA A 382 -8.22 6.52 -23.23
CA ALA A 382 -7.95 5.39 -22.35
C ALA A 382 -6.47 4.96 -22.35
N TRP A 383 -5.77 5.05 -23.48
CA TRP A 383 -4.32 4.85 -23.51
C TRP A 383 -3.60 5.91 -22.66
N HIS A 384 -4.05 7.16 -22.71
CA HIS A 384 -3.52 8.22 -21.86
C HIS A 384 -3.81 7.96 -20.37
N GLU A 385 -4.99 7.47 -20.01
CA GLU A 385 -5.32 7.07 -18.63
C GLU A 385 -4.38 5.96 -18.12
N GLN A 386 -4.09 4.94 -18.93
CA GLN A 386 -3.12 3.89 -18.55
C GLN A 386 -1.68 4.43 -18.43
N ALA A 387 -1.30 5.38 -19.29
CA ALA A 387 -0.01 6.04 -19.22
C ALA A 387 0.14 6.93 -17.97
N LEU A 388 -0.95 7.57 -17.53
CA LEU A 388 -1.00 8.32 -16.27
C LEU A 388 -0.91 7.37 -15.06
N ASP A 389 -1.63 6.25 -15.05
CA ASP A 389 -1.50 5.25 -13.98
C ASP A 389 -0.06 4.71 -13.90
N ARG A 390 0.58 4.41 -15.04
CA ARG A 390 2.01 4.06 -15.08
C ARG A 390 2.86 5.16 -14.45
N ARG A 391 2.72 6.42 -14.89
CA ARG A 391 3.48 7.56 -14.35
C ARG A 391 3.31 7.68 -12.84
N ASP A 392 2.08 7.58 -12.35
CA ASP A 392 1.78 7.76 -10.93
C ASP A 392 2.43 6.65 -10.09
N ARG A 393 2.53 5.42 -10.62
CA ARG A 393 3.32 4.33 -9.99
C ARG A 393 4.81 4.58 -10.02
N GLU A 394 5.36 5.06 -11.15
CA GLU A 394 6.77 5.45 -11.24
C GLU A 394 7.09 6.54 -10.21
N VAL A 395 6.21 7.54 -10.07
CA VAL A 395 6.34 8.63 -9.08
C VAL A 395 6.36 8.09 -7.66
N ARG A 396 5.41 7.23 -7.27
CA ARG A 396 5.38 6.65 -5.92
C ARG A 396 6.63 5.85 -5.62
N LEU A 397 7.05 4.99 -6.55
CA LEU A 397 8.29 4.22 -6.43
C LEU A 397 9.50 5.14 -6.24
N LEU A 398 9.62 6.19 -7.05
CA LEU A 398 10.73 7.14 -6.97
C LEU A 398 10.68 7.99 -5.69
N SER A 399 9.48 8.33 -5.20
CA SER A 399 9.28 8.98 -3.90
C SER A 399 9.81 8.10 -2.77
N ASP A 400 9.48 6.80 -2.78
CA ASP A 400 9.93 5.88 -1.73
C ASP A 400 11.45 5.62 -1.80
N VAL A 401 12.02 5.54 -3.01
CA VAL A 401 13.48 5.49 -3.22
C VAL A 401 14.16 6.76 -2.67
N ALA A 402 13.57 7.94 -2.91
CA ALA A 402 14.10 9.19 -2.36
C ALA A 402 14.00 9.22 -0.83
N LEU A 403 12.89 8.75 -0.26
CA LEU A 403 12.68 8.62 1.20
C LEU A 403 13.66 7.63 1.84
N ALA A 404 14.12 6.63 1.09
CA ALA A 404 15.17 5.69 1.49
C ALA A 404 16.59 6.30 1.42
N GLY A 405 16.73 7.56 0.98
CA GLY A 405 17.99 8.30 1.00
C GLY A 405 18.64 8.51 -0.37
N ALA A 406 18.05 8.02 -1.46
CA ALA A 406 18.60 8.14 -2.82
C ALA A 406 18.06 9.38 -3.58
N SER A 407 17.89 10.52 -2.89
CA SER A 407 17.25 11.70 -3.49
C SER A 407 18.02 12.28 -4.69
N ALA A 408 19.35 12.19 -4.69
CA ALA A 408 20.18 12.67 -5.79
C ALA A 408 20.06 11.78 -7.05
N GLU A 409 20.00 10.48 -6.86
CA GLU A 409 19.82 9.49 -7.92
C GLU A 409 18.43 9.60 -8.54
N VAL A 410 17.39 9.79 -7.72
CA VAL A 410 16.03 10.05 -8.18
C VAL A 410 15.99 11.35 -8.99
N TRP A 411 16.62 12.42 -8.51
CA TRP A 411 16.71 13.68 -9.27
C TRP A 411 17.35 13.49 -10.65
N LYS A 412 18.46 12.73 -10.71
CA LYS A 412 19.11 12.40 -11.97
C LYS A 412 18.20 11.61 -12.91
N ALA A 413 17.47 10.62 -12.38
CA ALA A 413 16.57 9.78 -13.16
C ALA A 413 15.40 10.59 -13.75
N ILE A 414 14.76 11.46 -12.96
CA ILE A 414 13.61 12.24 -13.44
C ILE A 414 14.01 13.26 -14.50
N ARG A 415 15.18 13.90 -14.36
CA ARG A 415 15.70 14.81 -15.40
C ARG A 415 15.98 14.08 -16.70
N ALA A 416 16.66 12.93 -16.63
CA ALA A 416 16.97 12.15 -17.82
C ALA A 416 15.70 11.70 -18.56
N ALA A 417 14.65 11.32 -17.85
CA ALA A 417 13.37 10.97 -18.45
C ALA A 417 12.62 12.19 -19.02
N GLU A 418 12.65 13.33 -18.35
CA GLU A 418 12.06 14.59 -18.85
C GLU A 418 12.71 15.07 -20.16
N GLU A 419 14.04 14.96 -20.23
CA GLU A 419 14.87 15.38 -21.36
C GLU A 419 14.93 14.33 -22.49
N SER A 420 14.47 13.10 -22.24
CA SER A 420 14.43 12.04 -23.26
C SER A 420 13.49 12.39 -24.41
N GLU A 421 13.95 12.14 -25.63
CA GLU A 421 13.16 12.18 -26.87
C GLU A 421 12.52 10.82 -27.20
N ASP A 422 12.94 9.74 -26.53
CA ASP A 422 12.37 8.42 -26.76
C ASP A 422 10.95 8.34 -26.16
N PRO A 423 9.91 8.07 -26.97
CA PRO A 423 8.53 8.03 -26.50
C PRO A 423 8.25 6.92 -25.47
N GLY A 424 9.07 5.86 -25.41
CA GLY A 424 8.91 4.79 -24.43
C GLY A 424 9.42 5.14 -23.02
N THR A 425 10.49 5.94 -22.95
CA THR A 425 11.19 6.28 -21.71
C THR A 425 10.97 7.72 -21.23
N SER A 426 10.55 8.62 -22.12
CA SER A 426 10.27 10.00 -21.76
C SER A 426 9.09 10.11 -20.80
N GLN A 427 9.11 11.09 -19.89
CA GLN A 427 8.01 11.24 -18.91
C GLN A 427 7.83 12.71 -18.48
N VAL A 428 6.65 13.00 -17.90
CA VAL A 428 6.28 14.32 -17.33
C VAL A 428 6.33 14.30 -15.79
N TYR A 429 7.50 14.04 -15.22
CA TYR A 429 7.67 14.02 -13.75
C TYR A 429 7.60 15.40 -13.12
N PHE A 430 7.92 16.46 -13.85
CA PHE A 430 7.91 17.82 -13.33
C PHE A 430 6.50 18.37 -13.11
N ASP A 431 5.49 17.74 -13.72
CA ASP A 431 4.07 18.03 -13.50
C ASP A 431 3.52 17.37 -12.23
N THR A 432 4.37 16.70 -11.44
CA THR A 432 4.00 15.93 -10.24
C THR A 432 4.56 16.57 -8.97
N GLN A 433 4.28 15.97 -7.81
CA GLN A 433 4.80 16.45 -6.52
C GLN A 433 6.21 15.96 -6.20
N LEU A 434 6.77 15.05 -7.02
CA LEU A 434 8.08 14.46 -6.79
C LEU A 434 9.21 15.52 -6.68
N PRO A 435 9.30 16.56 -7.54
CA PRO A 435 10.31 17.60 -7.36
C PRO A 435 10.19 18.35 -6.03
N SER A 436 8.96 18.64 -5.58
CA SER A 436 8.72 19.29 -4.29
C SER A 436 9.21 18.42 -3.13
N LEU A 437 8.89 17.12 -3.16
CA LEU A 437 9.40 16.16 -2.17
C LEU A 437 10.93 16.13 -2.15
N LEU A 438 11.59 16.14 -3.31
CA LEU A 438 13.05 16.14 -3.39
C LEU A 438 13.67 17.42 -2.82
N VAL A 439 13.04 18.59 -2.98
CA VAL A 439 13.47 19.83 -2.32
C VAL A 439 13.36 19.68 -0.80
N ASP A 440 12.22 19.21 -0.30
CA ASP A 440 11.98 19.02 1.14
C ASP A 440 12.98 18.03 1.75
N LEU A 441 13.30 16.94 1.03
CA LEU A 441 14.29 15.95 1.46
C LEU A 441 15.71 16.50 1.41
N ALA A 442 16.08 17.23 0.37
CA ALA A 442 17.39 17.86 0.28
C ALA A 442 17.61 18.89 1.41
N ASP A 443 16.58 19.65 1.78
CA ASP A 443 16.60 20.55 2.94
C ASP A 443 16.85 19.78 4.25
N ARG A 444 16.11 18.68 4.47
CA ARG A 444 16.24 17.85 5.68
C ARG A 444 17.59 17.12 5.76
N GLN A 445 18.14 16.72 4.62
CA GLN A 445 19.45 16.08 4.49
C GLN A 445 20.61 17.09 4.50
N GLN A 446 20.32 18.40 4.56
CA GLN A 446 21.31 19.47 4.45
C GLN A 446 22.12 19.43 3.14
N ALA A 447 21.53 18.88 2.07
CA ALA A 447 22.12 18.77 0.74
C ALA A 447 21.89 20.07 -0.07
N ALA A 448 22.48 21.18 0.38
CA ALA A 448 22.25 22.52 -0.18
C ALA A 448 22.49 22.60 -1.69
N GLY A 449 23.48 21.87 -2.22
CA GLY A 449 23.77 21.81 -3.65
C GLY A 449 22.62 21.20 -4.46
N LEU A 450 22.10 20.04 -4.03
CA LEU A 450 20.97 19.37 -4.68
C LEU A 450 19.71 20.24 -4.62
N ARG A 451 19.42 20.82 -3.46
CA ARG A 451 18.28 21.73 -3.27
C ARG A 451 18.34 22.91 -4.24
N GLN A 452 19.50 23.56 -4.34
CA GLN A 452 19.70 24.71 -5.21
C GLN A 452 19.50 24.31 -6.68
N GLU A 453 20.10 23.18 -7.09
CA GLU A 453 19.96 22.64 -8.44
C GLU A 453 18.50 22.38 -8.81
N ILE A 454 17.73 21.71 -7.94
CA ILE A 454 16.30 21.45 -8.16
C ILE A 454 15.53 22.77 -8.29
N THR A 455 15.75 23.69 -7.35
CA THR A 455 15.05 24.98 -7.31
C THR A 455 15.30 25.80 -8.57
N ASP A 456 16.53 25.81 -9.08
CA ASP A 456 16.90 26.57 -10.27
C ASP A 456 16.23 26.00 -11.53
N VAL A 457 16.15 24.68 -11.65
CA VAL A 457 15.42 24.02 -12.76
C VAL A 457 13.93 24.31 -12.69
N LEU A 458 13.31 24.23 -11.50
CA LEU A 458 11.88 24.51 -11.33
C LEU A 458 11.55 25.99 -11.64
N LYS A 459 12.40 26.93 -11.19
CA LYS A 459 12.26 28.35 -11.54
C LYS A 459 12.40 28.61 -13.03
N ALA A 460 13.39 28.00 -13.68
CA ALA A 460 13.61 28.15 -15.12
C ALA A 460 12.43 27.64 -15.96
N ARG A 461 11.64 26.69 -15.42
CA ARG A 461 10.43 26.14 -16.04
C ARG A 461 9.12 26.77 -15.55
N GLU A 462 9.18 27.80 -14.70
CA GLU A 462 8.01 28.47 -14.11
C GLU A 462 7.08 27.53 -13.32
N ILE A 463 7.63 26.45 -12.74
CA ILE A 463 6.86 25.47 -11.98
C ILE A 463 6.76 25.89 -10.51
N SER A 464 5.54 26.02 -10.01
CA SER A 464 5.30 26.31 -8.60
C SER A 464 5.46 25.06 -7.73
N VAL A 465 6.29 25.14 -6.68
CA VAL A 465 6.45 24.08 -5.70
C VAL A 465 5.20 24.02 -4.82
N SER A 466 4.43 22.94 -4.94
CA SER A 466 3.39 22.59 -3.97
C SER A 466 3.68 21.20 -3.40
N SER A 467 3.60 21.06 -2.08
CA SER A 467 3.91 19.83 -1.35
C SER A 467 2.60 19.16 -0.88
N SER A 468 2.45 17.86 -1.09
CA SER A 468 1.35 17.09 -0.50
C SER A 468 1.50 16.91 1.01
N SER A 469 0.38 16.93 1.72
CA SER A 469 0.30 16.62 3.15
C SER A 469 0.86 15.24 3.48
N THR A 470 0.57 14.25 2.66
CA THR A 470 0.95 12.84 2.87
C THR A 470 2.44 12.65 2.72
N ASP A 471 3.04 13.23 1.69
CA ASP A 471 4.49 13.15 1.44
C ASP A 471 5.28 13.86 2.54
N GLN A 472 4.76 14.98 3.04
CA GLN A 472 5.36 15.67 4.17
C GLN A 472 5.34 14.84 5.45
N LEU A 473 4.24 14.08 5.69
CA LEU A 473 4.13 13.15 6.80
C LEU A 473 5.02 11.91 6.62
N ARG A 474 5.11 11.34 5.40
CA ARG A 474 6.03 10.22 5.13
C ARG A 474 7.48 10.65 5.32
N ALA A 475 7.88 11.79 4.76
CA ALA A 475 9.20 12.39 4.98
C ALA A 475 9.45 12.71 6.46
N PHE A 476 8.39 13.00 7.21
CA PHE A 476 8.44 13.27 8.65
C PHE A 476 8.74 12.01 9.47
N PHE A 477 8.09 10.89 9.16
CA PHE A 477 8.30 9.61 9.84
C PHE A 477 9.49 8.81 9.31
N SER A 478 10.06 9.17 8.15
CA SER A 478 11.25 8.49 7.61
C SER A 478 12.54 8.79 8.39
N GLN A 479 12.56 9.83 9.23
CA GLN A 479 13.67 10.09 10.15
C GLN A 479 13.44 9.43 11.51
N PRO A 480 14.48 8.87 12.16
CA PRO A 480 14.36 8.37 13.52
C PRO A 480 13.89 9.48 14.45
N VAL A 481 12.81 9.24 15.16
CA VAL A 481 12.31 10.12 16.20
C VAL A 481 12.75 9.56 17.54
N ASP A 482 13.45 10.36 18.35
CA ASP A 482 13.66 10.02 19.76
C ASP A 482 12.32 10.14 20.48
N LEU A 483 11.71 9.00 20.79
CA LEU A 483 10.42 8.92 21.51
C LEU A 483 10.52 9.49 22.93
N ASN A 484 11.72 9.70 23.47
CA ASN A 484 11.91 10.37 24.77
C ASN A 484 11.82 11.90 24.66
N ASP A 485 11.89 12.46 23.46
CA ASP A 485 11.75 13.89 23.22
C ASP A 485 10.33 14.24 22.79
N LEU A 486 9.40 14.12 23.74
CA LEU A 486 7.99 14.46 23.55
C LEU A 486 7.81 15.90 23.04
N LYS A 487 8.72 16.81 23.41
CA LYS A 487 8.66 18.22 23.00
C LYS A 487 9.02 18.38 21.52
N SER A 488 10.04 17.66 21.06
CA SER A 488 10.35 17.53 19.64
C SER A 488 9.18 16.90 18.89
N LEU A 489 8.61 15.78 19.38
CA LEU A 489 7.44 15.15 18.76
C LEU A 489 6.24 16.10 18.63
N ILE A 490 5.89 16.82 19.70
CA ILE A 490 4.80 17.81 19.72
C ILE A 490 5.11 18.97 18.77
N GLY A 491 6.31 19.57 18.86
CA GLY A 491 6.70 20.67 17.97
C GLY A 491 6.71 20.26 16.50
N ARG A 492 7.04 19.00 16.24
CA ARG A 492 7.04 18.35 14.93
C ARG A 492 5.61 18.07 14.42
N LEU A 493 4.67 17.62 15.26
CA LEU A 493 3.27 17.37 14.89
C LEU A 493 2.38 18.63 14.87
N THR A 494 2.80 19.70 15.55
CA THR A 494 2.04 20.96 15.66
C THR A 494 1.62 21.57 14.30
N PRO A 495 2.51 21.64 13.28
CA PRO A 495 2.14 22.14 11.95
C PRO A 495 1.05 21.31 11.25
N TYR A 496 0.95 20.01 11.56
CA TYR A 496 -0.10 19.15 11.03
C TYR A 496 -1.46 19.47 11.68
N TYR A 497 -1.50 19.55 13.02
CA TYR A 497 -2.72 19.88 13.76
C TYR A 497 -3.20 21.32 13.57
N GLN A 498 -2.35 22.21 13.06
CA GLN A 498 -2.73 23.58 12.69
C GLN A 498 -3.44 23.66 11.32
N ARG A 499 -3.48 22.58 10.54
CA ARG A 499 -4.20 22.57 9.24
C ARG A 499 -5.72 22.54 9.41
N PRO A 500 -6.51 22.94 8.42
CA PRO A 500 -7.96 22.76 8.43
C PRO A 500 -8.35 21.28 8.64
N PRO A 501 -9.45 20.97 9.35
CA PRO A 501 -9.86 19.58 9.62
C PRO A 501 -10.03 18.71 8.37
N GLN A 502 -10.49 19.27 7.26
CA GLN A 502 -10.58 18.54 5.98
C GLN A 502 -9.23 18.05 5.44
N ASP A 503 -8.12 18.64 5.89
CA ASP A 503 -6.75 18.30 5.48
C ASP A 503 -6.06 17.38 6.51
N ARG A 504 -6.73 17.02 7.62
CA ARG A 504 -6.24 16.13 8.69
C ARG A 504 -6.75 14.68 8.59
N ALA A 505 -7.52 14.37 7.55
CA ALA A 505 -8.28 13.12 7.43
C ALA A 505 -7.43 11.84 7.38
N LEU A 506 -6.11 11.94 7.20
CA LEU A 506 -5.19 10.79 7.16
C LEU A 506 -4.76 10.28 8.54
N VAL A 507 -4.94 11.08 9.61
CA VAL A 507 -4.44 10.75 10.96
C VAL A 507 -5.51 10.91 12.06
N ASP A 508 -6.52 11.77 11.87
CA ASP A 508 -7.70 11.87 12.76
C ASP A 508 -8.71 10.74 12.48
#